data_AF-A0A850QJ04-F1
#
_entry.id   AF-A0A850QJ04-F1
#
_cell.length_a   1.000
_cell.length_b   1.000
_cell.length_c   1.000
_cell.angle_alpha   90.00
_cell.angle_beta   90.00
_cell.angle_gamma   90.00
#
_symmetry.space_group_name_H-M   'P 1'
#
loop_
_entity.id
_entity.type
_entity.pdbx_description
1 polymer ?
#
loop_
_entity_poly.entity_id
_entity_poly.type
_entity_poly.pdbx_seq_one_letter_code
_entity_poly.pdbx_strand_id
1 'polypeptide(L)'
;NAFAEYNEHAETPINIAENKPAIPMAVLLNGGVFNSPLLSERTLTLFSNWREDAVTELKNPHPDLAVALGAVAYAKARHGAQLKIGGGSARAFFLVIGQNNEHKQGICLLPKGIEEGTEVALKHRKFALTLGEPVRFNLVSTTDDNTAQAGELIELIGDSFITLPPFIATLDSDTDRSELAANQKDREEVTLACQLTEVGTLQIECVSISDSNKRWKVEFAIRKDLARLDRQDSQSTLAESELPPRMTDAVDAIKKVYGGSKNSDNNAVKTLRNDLEKMLGNRDSWETPCLRELASALLESRKRRRRSDLHERTWLKLAGFTMRPGFGYPADDFKMEQIWNMYQQGIQFADNPQTWCDWWTFWRRVAGGLSQEQQLVIYHDIAKYINPVATRDSKLAKELQERSYEEMVRLAASLEHLPFQNKLQLIEWLFGRLQKPQHAQAHWWAIGRIATRTPFYGHIHNLLSAEHIAYCLPELMEFDWRKESYIGFAAVMMTRMTGDRTLDVNDELRQQVIDKLKASRAPESWIQMVSEIKELTEAETKRVFGDALPSGLRLIG
;
A
#
# COMPACT_ATOMS: atom_id res chain seq x y z
N ASN A 1 0.33 -35.91 -11.88
CA ASN A 1 1.26 -36.24 -12.99
C ASN A 1 0.40 -36.45 -14.24
N ALA A 2 0.01 -35.37 -14.92
CA ALA A 2 -1.03 -35.42 -15.97
C ALA A 2 -0.66 -36.31 -17.17
N PHE A 3 0.63 -36.52 -17.42
CA PHE A 3 1.11 -37.46 -18.43
C PHE A 3 0.86 -38.92 -18.05
N ALA A 4 0.91 -39.27 -16.77
CA ALA A 4 0.63 -40.63 -16.31
C ALA A 4 -0.86 -40.98 -16.48
N GLU A 5 -1.76 -40.08 -16.09
CA GLU A 5 -3.22 -40.22 -16.32
C GLU A 5 -3.58 -40.29 -17.82
N TYR A 6 -2.95 -39.44 -18.65
CA TYR A 6 -3.15 -39.52 -20.11
C TYR A 6 -2.68 -40.86 -20.68
N ASN A 7 -1.49 -41.32 -20.28
CA ASN A 7 -0.90 -42.56 -20.79
C ASN A 7 -1.68 -43.82 -20.36
N GLU A 8 -2.45 -43.76 -19.29
CA GLU A 8 -3.32 -44.85 -18.84
C GLU A 8 -4.49 -45.10 -19.79
N HIS A 9 -4.90 -44.09 -20.55
CA HIS A 9 -6.11 -44.13 -21.39
C HIS A 9 -5.87 -43.83 -22.88
N ALA A 10 -4.65 -43.45 -23.27
CA ALA A 10 -4.30 -43.13 -24.65
C ALA A 10 -3.83 -44.37 -25.42
N GLU A 11 -4.34 -44.53 -26.65
CA GLU A 11 -3.85 -45.56 -27.60
C GLU A 11 -2.36 -45.38 -27.95
N THR A 12 -1.82 -44.17 -27.75
CA THR A 12 -0.40 -43.86 -27.94
C THR A 12 0.14 -43.13 -26.71
N PRO A 13 0.93 -43.79 -25.84
CA PRO A 13 1.46 -43.16 -24.65
C PRO A 13 2.53 -42.11 -25.01
N ILE A 14 2.45 -40.95 -24.36
CA ILE A 14 3.45 -39.89 -24.41
C ILE A 14 4.60 -40.27 -23.45
N ASN A 15 5.67 -40.83 -24.00
CA ASN A 15 6.89 -41.12 -23.26
C ASN A 15 7.81 -39.88 -23.25
N ILE A 16 7.84 -39.15 -22.14
CA ILE A 16 8.85 -38.10 -21.91
C ILE A 16 10.06 -38.77 -21.27
N ALA A 17 11.17 -38.86 -21.99
CA ALA A 17 12.42 -39.36 -21.42
C ALA A 17 12.89 -38.42 -20.31
N GLU A 18 13.14 -38.94 -19.09
CA GLU A 18 13.48 -38.17 -17.89
C GLU A 18 14.67 -37.21 -18.06
N ASN A 19 15.53 -37.45 -19.07
CA ASN A 19 16.72 -36.64 -19.36
C ASN A 19 16.65 -35.85 -20.69
N LYS A 20 15.47 -35.71 -21.31
CA LYS A 20 15.30 -34.86 -22.49
C LYS A 20 14.24 -33.78 -22.25
N PRO A 21 14.50 -32.51 -22.65
CA PRO A 21 13.49 -31.47 -22.61
C PRO A 21 12.29 -31.87 -23.49
N ALA A 22 11.07 -31.58 -23.02
CA ALA A 22 9.86 -31.78 -23.80
C ALA A 22 9.77 -30.69 -24.88
N ILE A 23 9.83 -31.08 -26.15
CA ILE A 23 9.85 -30.16 -27.29
C ILE A 23 8.56 -30.33 -28.10
N PRO A 24 7.89 -29.23 -28.50
CA PRO A 24 6.60 -29.31 -29.15
C PRO A 24 6.69 -29.97 -30.54
N MET A 25 5.70 -30.81 -30.86
CA MET A 25 5.56 -31.41 -32.19
C MET A 25 4.88 -30.48 -33.21
N ALA A 26 4.15 -29.48 -32.70
CA ALA A 26 3.46 -28.48 -33.50
C ALA A 26 3.48 -27.13 -32.79
N VAL A 27 3.51 -26.05 -33.56
CA VAL A 27 3.57 -24.66 -33.06
C VAL A 27 2.51 -23.81 -33.77
N LEU A 28 1.77 -23.03 -32.99
CA LEU A 28 0.88 -21.98 -33.47
C LEU A 28 1.52 -20.62 -33.19
N LEU A 29 1.79 -19.83 -34.23
CA LEU A 29 2.40 -18.51 -34.10
C LEU A 29 1.33 -17.42 -33.98
N ASN A 30 1.38 -16.63 -32.90
CA ASN A 30 0.42 -15.57 -32.58
C ASN A 30 1.15 -14.26 -32.26
N GLY A 31 0.54 -13.13 -32.61
CA GLY A 31 1.09 -11.78 -32.47
C GLY A 31 1.59 -11.21 -33.80
N GLY A 32 1.42 -9.91 -34.00
CA GLY A 32 1.70 -9.25 -35.29
C GLY A 32 3.13 -9.35 -35.80
N VAL A 33 4.09 -9.68 -34.92
CA VAL A 33 5.49 -9.96 -35.28
C VAL A 33 5.61 -11.14 -36.26
N PHE A 34 4.73 -12.15 -36.14
CA PHE A 34 4.74 -13.34 -37.00
C PHE A 34 4.00 -13.15 -38.34
N ASN A 35 3.57 -11.92 -38.66
CA ASN A 35 3.28 -11.56 -40.04
C ASN A 35 4.55 -11.51 -40.91
N SER A 36 5.74 -11.48 -40.30
CA SER A 36 7.03 -11.56 -40.99
C SER A 36 7.41 -13.02 -41.26
N PRO A 37 7.50 -13.45 -42.54
CA PRO A 37 7.91 -14.82 -42.88
C PRO A 37 9.30 -15.17 -42.35
N LEU A 38 10.23 -14.21 -42.33
CA LEU A 38 11.59 -14.40 -41.82
C LEU A 38 11.61 -14.82 -40.35
N LEU A 39 10.75 -14.22 -39.52
CA LEU A 39 10.69 -14.52 -38.09
C LEU A 39 9.97 -15.85 -37.83
N SER A 40 8.91 -16.13 -38.58
CA SER A 40 8.21 -17.41 -38.52
C SER A 40 9.12 -18.57 -38.92
N GLU A 41 9.82 -18.47 -40.06
CA GLU A 41 10.77 -19.48 -40.54
C GLU A 41 11.93 -19.69 -39.56
N ARG A 42 12.51 -18.60 -39.02
CA ARG A 42 13.58 -18.69 -38.03
C ARG A 42 13.13 -19.41 -36.77
N THR A 43 11.92 -19.14 -36.32
CA THR A 43 11.32 -19.75 -35.12
C THR A 43 11.08 -21.24 -35.33
N LEU A 44 10.49 -21.63 -36.47
CA LEU A 44 10.26 -23.04 -36.82
C LEU A 44 11.56 -23.82 -37.00
N THR A 45 12.57 -23.20 -37.60
CA THR A 45 13.91 -23.80 -37.75
C THR A 45 14.53 -24.08 -36.38
N LEU A 46 14.39 -23.13 -35.45
CA LEU A 46 14.95 -23.27 -34.09
C LEU A 46 14.25 -24.39 -33.32
N PHE A 47 12.92 -24.46 -33.36
CA PHE A 47 12.17 -25.56 -32.73
C PHE A 47 12.47 -26.92 -33.38
N SER A 48 12.61 -26.98 -34.71
CA SER A 48 12.96 -28.21 -35.40
C SER A 48 14.37 -28.69 -35.05
N ASN A 49 15.33 -27.76 -34.91
CA ASN A 49 16.68 -28.08 -34.45
C ASN A 49 16.70 -28.61 -33.02
N TRP A 50 15.92 -28.01 -32.12
CA TRP A 50 15.80 -28.54 -30.76
C TRP A 50 15.19 -29.94 -30.76
N ARG A 51 14.15 -30.16 -31.58
CA ARG A 51 13.44 -31.44 -31.67
C ARG A 51 14.28 -32.53 -32.33
N GLU A 52 15.30 -32.16 -33.11
CA GLU A 52 16.01 -33.05 -34.04
C GLU A 52 15.07 -33.66 -35.10
N ASP A 53 13.92 -33.02 -35.34
CA ASP A 53 12.87 -33.45 -36.28
C ASP A 53 12.03 -32.22 -36.71
N ALA A 54 11.30 -32.33 -37.82
CA ALA A 54 10.46 -31.25 -38.32
C ALA A 54 9.33 -30.92 -37.33
N VAL A 55 9.09 -29.63 -37.08
CA VAL A 55 7.97 -29.15 -36.27
C VAL A 55 6.84 -28.65 -37.18
N THR A 56 5.62 -29.11 -36.92
CA THR A 56 4.45 -28.75 -37.72
C THR A 56 3.99 -27.33 -37.39
N GLU A 57 3.99 -26.43 -38.37
CA GLU A 57 3.34 -25.13 -38.21
C GLU A 57 1.82 -25.28 -38.33
N LEU A 58 1.10 -24.87 -37.28
CA LEU A 58 -0.34 -24.70 -37.31
C LEU A 58 -0.64 -23.37 -37.99
N LYS A 59 -1.21 -23.43 -39.20
CA LYS A 59 -1.48 -22.25 -40.01
C LYS A 59 -2.46 -21.31 -39.32
N ASN A 60 -2.00 -20.09 -39.04
CA ASN A 60 -2.82 -18.98 -38.59
C ASN A 60 -2.76 -17.85 -39.64
N PRO A 61 -3.85 -17.58 -40.39
CA PRO A 61 -3.84 -16.54 -41.42
C PRO A 61 -3.78 -15.11 -40.86
N HIS A 62 -4.10 -14.92 -39.57
CA HIS A 62 -4.16 -13.62 -38.91
C HIS A 62 -3.53 -13.69 -37.51
N PRO A 63 -2.19 -13.84 -37.40
CA PRO A 63 -1.51 -13.95 -36.12
C PRO A 63 -1.69 -12.71 -35.24
N ASP A 64 -1.80 -11.52 -35.83
CA ASP A 64 -2.11 -10.25 -35.15
C ASP A 64 -3.51 -10.22 -34.52
N LEU A 65 -4.49 -10.88 -35.15
CA LEU A 65 -5.88 -10.93 -34.66
C LEU A 65 -6.15 -12.13 -33.75
N ALA A 66 -5.19 -13.06 -33.62
CA ALA A 66 -5.38 -14.34 -32.94
C ALA A 66 -5.94 -14.20 -31.52
N VAL A 67 -5.43 -13.22 -30.75
CA VAL A 67 -5.86 -12.97 -29.37
C VAL A 67 -7.30 -12.43 -29.33
N ALA A 68 -7.63 -11.48 -30.21
CA ALA A 68 -8.97 -10.91 -30.28
C ALA A 68 -10.01 -11.95 -30.76
N LEU A 69 -9.65 -12.76 -31.75
CA LEU A 69 -10.49 -13.87 -32.21
C LEU A 69 -10.71 -14.90 -31.10
N GLY A 70 -9.66 -15.23 -30.34
CA GLY A 70 -9.76 -16.09 -29.16
C GLY A 70 -10.70 -15.50 -28.09
N ALA A 71 -10.60 -14.21 -27.81
CA ALA A 71 -11.49 -13.53 -26.85
C ALA A 71 -12.96 -13.53 -27.30
N VAL A 72 -13.22 -13.30 -28.60
CA VAL A 72 -14.58 -13.36 -29.16
C VAL A 72 -15.11 -14.79 -29.15
N ALA A 73 -14.30 -15.78 -29.51
CA ALA A 73 -14.67 -17.19 -29.44
C ALA A 73 -15.00 -17.60 -27.99
N TYR A 74 -14.18 -17.16 -27.03
CA TYR A 74 -14.42 -17.35 -25.61
C TYR A 74 -15.73 -16.70 -25.15
N ALA A 75 -16.01 -15.46 -25.56
CA ALA A 75 -17.26 -14.78 -25.25
C ALA A 75 -18.47 -15.52 -25.85
N LYS A 76 -18.37 -16.03 -27.09
CA LYS A 76 -19.40 -16.86 -27.71
C LYS A 76 -19.61 -18.18 -26.96
N ALA A 77 -18.53 -18.83 -26.52
CA ALA A 77 -18.59 -20.04 -25.71
C ALA A 77 -19.28 -19.77 -24.35
N ARG A 78 -19.01 -18.62 -23.71
CA ARG A 78 -19.72 -18.14 -22.51
C ARG A 78 -21.23 -18.00 -22.73
N HIS A 79 -21.66 -17.59 -23.91
CA HIS A 79 -23.07 -17.49 -24.28
C HIS A 79 -23.66 -18.81 -24.83
N GLY A 80 -22.93 -19.92 -24.73
CA GLY A 80 -23.39 -21.25 -25.18
C GLY A 80 -23.38 -21.45 -26.69
N ALA A 81 -22.80 -20.51 -27.46
CA ALA A 81 -22.78 -20.56 -28.92
C ALA A 81 -21.56 -21.32 -29.50
N GLN A 82 -20.60 -21.72 -28.65
CA GLN A 82 -19.43 -22.51 -29.02
C GLN A 82 -19.01 -23.45 -27.88
N LEU A 83 -18.17 -24.44 -28.20
CA LEU A 83 -17.63 -25.41 -27.26
C LEU A 83 -16.72 -24.71 -26.23
N LYS A 84 -17.00 -24.90 -24.93
CA LYS A 84 -16.20 -24.37 -23.82
C LYS A 84 -15.18 -25.43 -23.39
N ILE A 85 -13.90 -25.10 -23.40
CA ILE A 85 -12.84 -25.94 -22.81
C ILE A 85 -12.82 -25.64 -21.32
N GLY A 86 -13.15 -26.62 -20.48
CA GLY A 86 -13.13 -26.51 -19.03
C GLY A 86 -12.13 -27.47 -18.40
N GLY A 87 -11.56 -27.09 -17.26
CA GLY A 87 -10.72 -27.97 -16.43
C GLY A 87 -11.07 -27.92 -14.93
N GLY A 88 -12.07 -27.13 -14.56
CA GLY A 88 -12.40 -26.83 -13.16
C GLY A 88 -11.25 -26.16 -12.40
N SER A 89 -11.48 -25.86 -11.12
CA SER A 89 -10.40 -25.43 -10.24
C SER A 89 -9.36 -26.53 -10.07
N ALA A 90 -8.09 -26.25 -10.37
CA ALA A 90 -6.99 -27.20 -10.13
C ALA A 90 -6.67 -27.42 -8.64
N ARG A 91 -7.25 -26.59 -7.75
CA ARG A 91 -6.98 -26.58 -6.31
C ARG A 91 -8.26 -26.56 -5.50
N ALA A 92 -8.21 -27.10 -4.30
CA ALA A 92 -9.21 -26.84 -3.27
C ALA A 92 -8.80 -25.64 -2.41
N PHE A 93 -9.77 -24.84 -1.98
CA PHE A 93 -9.56 -23.64 -1.16
C PHE A 93 -10.24 -23.78 0.20
N PHE A 94 -9.53 -23.40 1.26
CA PHE A 94 -9.98 -23.52 2.64
C PHE A 94 -9.84 -22.19 3.37
N LEU A 95 -10.80 -21.89 4.25
CA LEU A 95 -10.71 -20.80 5.22
C LEU A 95 -10.29 -21.37 6.57
N VAL A 96 -9.21 -20.86 7.14
CA VAL A 96 -8.72 -21.30 8.46
C VAL A 96 -9.67 -20.82 9.55
N ILE A 97 -10.17 -21.74 10.37
CA ILE A 97 -11.07 -21.45 11.50
C ILE A 97 -10.38 -21.87 12.79
N GLY A 98 -9.99 -20.88 13.60
CA GLY A 98 -9.39 -21.11 14.93
C GLY A 98 -7.95 -21.63 14.89
N GLN A 99 -7.14 -21.21 15.86
CA GLN A 99 -5.82 -21.77 16.15
C GLN A 99 -5.84 -22.21 17.61
N ASN A 100 -5.87 -23.53 17.85
CA ASN A 100 -5.35 -24.07 19.10
C ASN A 100 -3.92 -24.53 18.82
N ASN A 101 -3.01 -24.36 19.78
CA ASN A 101 -1.54 -24.46 19.61
C ASN A 101 -0.99 -25.76 19.00
N GLU A 102 -1.82 -26.77 18.70
CA GLU A 102 -1.38 -28.03 18.09
C GLU A 102 -2.15 -28.44 16.82
N HIS A 103 -3.31 -27.83 16.50
CA HIS A 103 -4.14 -28.25 15.35
C HIS A 103 -4.78 -27.05 14.64
N LYS A 104 -4.47 -26.85 13.35
CA LYS A 104 -5.13 -25.87 12.47
C LYS A 104 -6.32 -26.54 11.78
N GLN A 105 -7.53 -26.00 11.98
CA GLN A 105 -8.71 -26.46 11.27
C GLN A 105 -9.05 -25.52 10.12
N GLY A 106 -9.53 -26.08 9.01
CA GLY A 106 -9.96 -25.33 7.84
C GLY A 106 -11.34 -25.78 7.38
N ILE A 107 -12.17 -24.83 6.94
CA ILE A 107 -13.42 -25.15 6.26
C ILE A 107 -13.21 -25.10 4.75
N CYS A 108 -13.65 -26.13 4.04
CA CYS A 108 -13.60 -26.15 2.58
C CYS A 108 -14.56 -25.09 2.01
N LEU A 109 -14.02 -24.11 1.29
CA LEU A 109 -14.80 -23.07 0.60
C LEU A 109 -15.18 -23.54 -0.80
N LEU A 110 -14.19 -24.02 -1.55
CA LEU A 110 -14.33 -24.53 -2.92
C LEU A 110 -13.55 -25.83 -3.07
N PRO A 111 -14.23 -26.95 -3.36
CA PRO A 111 -13.58 -28.20 -3.73
C PRO A 111 -12.79 -28.08 -5.04
N LYS A 112 -11.81 -28.98 -5.20
CA LYS A 112 -11.11 -29.18 -6.47
C LYS A 112 -12.10 -29.63 -7.56
N GLY A 113 -11.88 -29.19 -8.79
CA GLY A 113 -12.69 -29.57 -9.96
C GLY A 113 -13.99 -28.78 -10.15
N ILE A 114 -14.36 -27.87 -9.24
CA ILE A 114 -15.53 -26.99 -9.44
C ILE A 114 -15.32 -26.11 -10.67
N GLU A 115 -16.33 -26.04 -11.53
CA GLU A 115 -16.31 -25.18 -12.71
C GLU A 115 -16.20 -23.70 -12.33
N GLU A 116 -15.28 -22.99 -12.99
CA GLU A 116 -15.17 -21.53 -12.87
C GLU A 116 -16.51 -20.88 -13.20
N GLY A 117 -16.90 -19.89 -12.40
CA GLY A 117 -18.18 -19.21 -12.50
C GLY A 117 -19.32 -19.88 -11.72
N THR A 118 -19.11 -21.04 -11.09
CA THR A 118 -20.14 -21.70 -10.27
C THR A 118 -20.13 -21.16 -8.83
N GLU A 119 -21.26 -20.61 -8.38
CA GLU A 119 -21.43 -20.21 -6.98
C GLU A 119 -21.69 -21.45 -6.10
N VAL A 120 -20.93 -21.58 -5.02
CA VAL A 120 -21.02 -22.64 -4.02
C VAL A 120 -21.35 -22.02 -2.67
N ALA A 121 -22.58 -22.19 -2.20
CA ALA A 121 -23.04 -21.68 -0.91
C ALA A 121 -22.87 -22.72 0.21
N LEU A 122 -22.29 -22.30 1.34
CA LEU A 122 -22.08 -23.12 2.54
C LEU A 122 -23.35 -23.21 3.40
N LYS A 123 -24.46 -23.69 2.81
CA LYS A 123 -25.83 -23.63 3.37
C LYS A 123 -25.99 -24.18 4.80
N HIS A 124 -25.13 -25.11 5.21
CA HIS A 124 -25.18 -25.75 6.53
C HIS A 124 -24.24 -25.11 7.56
N ARG A 125 -23.63 -23.96 7.23
CA ARG A 125 -22.69 -23.24 8.09
C ARG A 125 -23.11 -21.79 8.24
N LYS A 126 -23.06 -21.34 9.49
CA LYS A 126 -23.38 -19.98 9.90
C LYS A 126 -22.16 -19.35 10.53
N PHE A 127 -21.94 -18.07 10.24
CA PHE A 127 -20.83 -17.27 10.72
C PHE A 127 -21.37 -15.96 11.29
N ALA A 128 -20.69 -15.42 12.29
CA ALA A 128 -20.96 -14.07 12.78
C ALA A 128 -20.01 -13.10 12.10
N LEU A 129 -20.53 -12.27 11.20
CA LEU A 129 -19.78 -11.24 10.51
C LEU A 129 -19.74 -9.98 11.37
N THR A 130 -18.55 -9.43 11.63
CA THR A 130 -18.44 -8.11 12.26
C THR A 130 -18.38 -7.05 11.18
N LEU A 131 -19.36 -6.14 11.16
CA LEU A 131 -19.44 -5.05 10.18
C LEU A 131 -18.73 -3.81 10.68
N GLY A 132 -18.23 -3.00 9.74
CA GLY A 132 -17.49 -1.77 9.98
C GLY A 132 -16.11 -1.97 10.61
N GLU A 133 -15.64 -3.20 10.85
CA GLU A 133 -14.28 -3.51 11.28
C GLU A 133 -13.57 -4.36 10.22
N PRO A 134 -12.23 -4.22 10.08
CA PRO A 134 -11.46 -5.02 9.16
C PRO A 134 -11.41 -6.46 9.64
N VAL A 135 -11.90 -7.38 8.80
CA VAL A 135 -11.88 -8.82 9.04
C VAL A 135 -10.76 -9.43 8.23
N ARG A 136 -9.91 -10.22 8.90
CA ARG A 136 -8.81 -10.96 8.27
C ARG A 136 -9.27 -12.36 7.89
N PHE A 137 -9.15 -12.70 6.61
CA PHE A 137 -9.40 -14.03 6.07
C PHE A 137 -8.06 -14.71 5.79
N ASN A 138 -7.77 -15.77 6.54
CA ASN A 138 -6.59 -16.60 6.30
C ASN A 138 -7.01 -17.78 5.43
N LEU A 139 -6.54 -17.80 4.19
CA LEU A 139 -6.86 -18.84 3.23
C LEU A 139 -5.69 -19.82 3.07
N VAL A 140 -6.04 -21.05 2.76
CA VAL A 140 -5.10 -22.12 2.46
C VAL A 140 -5.58 -22.81 1.18
N SER A 141 -4.66 -23.24 0.33
CA SER A 141 -4.95 -24.02 -0.86
C SER A 141 -4.16 -25.32 -0.89
N THR A 142 -4.69 -26.34 -1.55
CA THR A 142 -3.97 -27.59 -1.82
C THR A 142 -4.27 -28.08 -3.23
N THR A 143 -3.28 -28.76 -3.82
CA THR A 143 -3.40 -29.47 -5.11
C THR A 143 -3.73 -30.95 -4.95
N ASP A 144 -3.68 -31.47 -3.71
CA ASP A 144 -3.96 -32.88 -3.42
C ASP A 144 -5.38 -33.24 -3.88
N ASP A 145 -5.59 -34.52 -4.21
CA ASP A 145 -6.91 -35.07 -4.59
C ASP A 145 -7.85 -35.22 -3.37
N ASN A 146 -7.78 -34.27 -2.44
CA ASN A 146 -8.58 -34.26 -1.24
C ASN A 146 -10.07 -34.14 -1.61
N THR A 147 -10.89 -35.07 -1.10
CA THR A 147 -12.31 -35.23 -1.45
C THR A 147 -13.25 -34.33 -0.65
N ALA A 148 -12.70 -33.37 0.10
CA ALA A 148 -13.43 -32.49 1.00
C ALA A 148 -14.56 -31.72 0.29
N GLN A 149 -15.78 -31.87 0.81
CA GLN A 149 -16.97 -31.20 0.28
C GLN A 149 -17.05 -29.76 0.78
N ALA A 150 -17.74 -28.89 0.03
CA ALA A 150 -17.94 -27.50 0.44
C ALA A 150 -18.64 -27.43 1.83
N GLY A 151 -18.03 -26.71 2.77
CA GLY A 151 -18.52 -26.54 4.13
C GLY A 151 -18.07 -27.63 5.12
N GLU A 152 -17.34 -28.63 4.63
CA GLU A 152 -16.69 -29.64 5.47
C GLU A 152 -15.51 -29.03 6.24
N LEU A 153 -15.40 -29.40 7.52
CA LEU A 153 -14.27 -29.02 8.37
C LEU A 153 -13.23 -30.12 8.27
N ILE A 154 -12.02 -29.75 7.89
CA ILE A 154 -10.87 -30.64 7.82
C ILE A 154 -9.75 -30.14 8.70
N GLU A 155 -8.86 -31.06 9.06
CA GLU A 155 -7.61 -30.72 9.70
C GLU A 155 -6.55 -30.39 8.64
N LEU A 156 -5.89 -29.25 8.79
CA LEU A 156 -4.87 -28.78 7.85
C LEU A 156 -3.49 -29.32 8.29
N ILE A 157 -3.29 -30.63 8.12
CA ILE A 157 -2.05 -31.35 8.48
C ILE A 157 -1.18 -31.55 7.25
N GLY A 158 0.12 -31.30 7.39
CA GLY A 158 1.14 -31.64 6.39
C GLY A 158 1.51 -30.47 5.45
N ASP A 159 2.59 -30.68 4.70
CA ASP A 159 3.22 -29.64 3.87
C ASP A 159 2.50 -29.41 2.52
N SER A 160 1.44 -30.18 2.22
CA SER A 160 0.66 -30.04 0.99
C SER A 160 -0.36 -28.88 1.03
N PHE A 161 -0.53 -28.26 2.19
CA PHE A 161 -1.36 -27.09 2.40
C PHE A 161 -0.54 -25.80 2.31
N ILE A 162 -0.75 -25.04 1.25
CA ILE A 162 -0.06 -23.78 0.99
C ILE A 162 -0.91 -22.64 1.53
N THR A 163 -0.37 -21.88 2.49
CA THR A 163 -1.02 -20.67 3.00
C THR A 163 -1.01 -19.59 1.92
N LEU A 164 -2.16 -18.99 1.66
CA LEU A 164 -2.29 -17.86 0.75
C LEU A 164 -2.13 -16.54 1.52
N PRO A 165 -1.69 -15.45 0.85
CA PRO A 165 -1.58 -14.15 1.49
C PRO A 165 -2.88 -13.75 2.21
N PRO A 166 -2.82 -13.33 3.47
CA PRO A 166 -4.02 -13.00 4.24
C PRO A 166 -4.70 -11.78 3.64
N PHE A 167 -6.01 -11.87 3.43
CA PHE A 167 -6.80 -10.74 2.95
C PHE A 167 -7.45 -10.04 4.13
N ILE A 168 -7.44 -8.70 4.13
CA ILE A 168 -8.16 -7.92 5.12
C ILE A 168 -9.16 -7.03 4.39
N ALA A 169 -10.45 -7.21 4.71
CA ALA A 169 -11.55 -6.45 4.16
C ALA A 169 -12.28 -5.71 5.28
N THR A 170 -12.57 -4.43 5.10
CA THR A 170 -13.58 -3.74 5.91
C THR A 170 -14.91 -3.92 5.19
N LEU A 171 -15.93 -4.42 5.90
CA LEU A 171 -17.25 -4.69 5.31
C LEU A 171 -18.24 -3.64 5.80
N ASP A 172 -18.98 -3.03 4.88
CA ASP A 172 -19.85 -1.90 5.17
C ASP A 172 -20.95 -2.25 6.17
N SER A 173 -21.24 -1.31 7.09
CA SER A 173 -22.38 -1.39 8.01
C SER A 173 -23.41 -0.35 7.59
N ASP A 174 -24.68 -0.76 7.53
CA ASP A 174 -25.82 0.15 7.35
C ASP A 174 -26.15 0.93 8.64
N THR A 175 -25.54 0.53 9.77
CA THR A 175 -25.81 1.09 11.10
C THR A 175 -24.87 2.26 11.37
N ASP A 176 -25.43 3.44 11.70
CA ASP A 176 -24.63 4.56 12.13
C ASP A 176 -23.95 4.22 13.47
N ARG A 177 -22.61 4.26 13.49
CA ARG A 177 -21.80 3.96 14.69
C ARG A 177 -22.13 4.83 15.90
N SER A 178 -22.76 5.99 15.71
CA SER A 178 -23.22 6.85 16.79
C SER A 178 -24.40 6.27 17.59
N GLU A 179 -25.14 5.32 17.01
CA GLU A 179 -26.27 4.61 17.64
C GLU A 179 -25.83 3.37 18.44
N LEU A 180 -24.60 2.89 18.21
CA LEU A 180 -24.04 1.75 18.93
C LEU A 180 -23.45 2.19 20.28
N ALA A 181 -23.81 1.49 21.36
CA ALA A 181 -23.20 1.71 22.67
C ALA A 181 -21.68 1.49 22.60
N ALA A 182 -20.90 2.21 23.43
CA ALA A 182 -19.45 2.04 23.46
C ALA A 182 -19.08 0.56 23.73
N ASN A 183 -18.37 -0.05 22.77
CA ASN A 183 -17.97 -1.48 22.71
C ASN A 183 -19.01 -2.47 22.15
N GLN A 184 -20.15 -2.01 21.65
CA GLN A 184 -21.08 -2.87 20.91
C GLN A 184 -20.62 -2.98 19.46
N LYS A 185 -20.30 -4.22 19.03
CA LYS A 185 -19.93 -4.51 17.64
C LYS A 185 -21.20 -4.80 16.85
N ASP A 186 -21.31 -4.20 15.67
CA ASP A 186 -22.34 -4.57 14.71
C ASP A 186 -22.03 -5.96 14.16
N ARG A 187 -22.95 -6.91 14.37
CA ARG A 187 -22.75 -8.31 14.02
C ARG A 187 -23.96 -8.84 13.28
N GLU A 188 -23.72 -9.41 12.11
CA GLU A 188 -24.75 -10.08 11.29
C GLU A 188 -24.49 -11.58 11.23
N GLU A 189 -25.55 -12.40 11.30
CA GLU A 189 -25.44 -13.82 10.99
C GLU A 189 -25.44 -14.04 9.47
N VAL A 190 -24.37 -14.60 8.95
CA VAL A 190 -24.15 -14.82 7.51
C VAL A 190 -23.84 -16.27 7.19
N THR A 191 -24.11 -16.69 5.96
CA THR A 191 -23.49 -17.84 5.32
C THR A 191 -22.47 -17.37 4.30
N LEU A 192 -21.57 -18.26 3.84
CA LEU A 192 -20.58 -17.92 2.82
C LEU A 192 -21.01 -18.48 1.47
N ALA A 193 -20.98 -17.64 0.43
CA ALA A 193 -21.07 -18.06 -0.96
C ALA A 193 -19.71 -17.86 -1.63
N CYS A 194 -19.15 -18.90 -2.22
CA CYS A 194 -17.81 -18.86 -2.81
C CYS A 194 -17.89 -19.15 -4.30
N GLN A 195 -17.05 -18.51 -5.10
CA GLN A 195 -16.98 -18.73 -6.53
C GLN A 195 -15.54 -18.53 -6.99
N LEU A 196 -15.01 -19.42 -7.84
CA LEU A 196 -13.78 -19.14 -8.56
C LEU A 196 -14.16 -18.48 -9.88
N THR A 197 -13.77 -17.24 -10.08
CA THR A 197 -14.00 -16.51 -11.33
C THR A 197 -13.07 -17.02 -12.43
N GLU A 198 -13.45 -16.79 -13.68
CA GLU A 198 -12.69 -17.20 -14.88
C GLU A 198 -11.30 -16.53 -15.00
N VAL A 199 -11.14 -15.38 -14.35
CA VAL A 199 -9.85 -14.67 -14.23
C VAL A 199 -8.96 -15.23 -13.10
N GLY A 200 -9.42 -16.25 -12.38
CA GLY A 200 -8.69 -16.89 -11.29
C GLY A 200 -8.73 -16.11 -9.97
N THR A 201 -9.77 -15.30 -9.79
CA THR A 201 -10.08 -14.63 -8.52
C THR A 201 -11.06 -15.50 -7.73
N LEU A 202 -10.73 -15.88 -6.50
CA LEU A 202 -11.71 -16.46 -5.57
C LEU A 202 -12.55 -15.32 -5.03
N GLN A 203 -13.85 -15.43 -5.17
CA GLN A 203 -14.82 -14.50 -4.62
C GLN A 203 -15.49 -15.20 -3.45
N ILE A 204 -15.50 -14.54 -2.29
CA ILE A 204 -16.24 -14.97 -1.10
C ILE A 204 -17.26 -13.87 -0.81
N GLU A 205 -18.51 -14.26 -0.68
CA GLU A 205 -19.60 -13.37 -0.28
C GLU A 205 -20.14 -13.84 1.05
N CYS A 206 -20.20 -12.91 2.01
CA CYS A 206 -20.99 -13.12 3.21
C CYS A 206 -22.44 -12.75 2.87
N VAL A 207 -23.34 -13.74 2.87
CA VAL A 207 -24.76 -13.56 2.57
C VAL A 207 -25.53 -13.59 3.87
N SER A 208 -26.30 -12.54 4.18
CA SER A 208 -27.14 -12.54 5.39
C SER A 208 -28.12 -13.71 5.38
N ILE A 209 -28.27 -14.33 6.54
CA ILE A 209 -29.27 -15.39 6.76
C ILE A 209 -30.68 -14.79 6.85
N SER A 210 -30.79 -13.53 7.27
CA SER A 210 -32.07 -12.82 7.44
C SER A 210 -32.56 -12.19 6.13
N ASP A 211 -31.65 -11.73 5.26
CA ASP A 211 -31.95 -11.14 3.95
C ASP A 211 -30.94 -11.57 2.88
N SER A 212 -31.37 -12.40 1.92
CA SER A 212 -30.50 -12.89 0.85
C SER A 212 -30.00 -11.82 -0.13
N ASN A 213 -30.60 -10.62 -0.12
CA ASN A 213 -30.14 -9.47 -0.91
C ASN A 213 -28.99 -8.71 -0.23
N LYS A 214 -28.82 -8.87 1.09
CA LYS A 214 -27.67 -8.31 1.81
C LYS A 214 -26.47 -9.22 1.64
N ARG A 215 -25.54 -8.79 0.79
CA ARG A 215 -24.32 -9.51 0.46
C ARG A 215 -23.11 -8.60 0.62
N TRP A 216 -22.14 -9.02 1.42
CA TRP A 216 -20.85 -8.35 1.56
C TRP A 216 -19.79 -9.11 0.79
N LYS A 217 -19.19 -8.45 -0.20
CA LYS A 217 -18.26 -9.07 -1.16
C LYS A 217 -16.81 -8.97 -0.70
N VAL A 218 -16.08 -10.07 -0.80
CA VAL A 218 -14.65 -10.21 -0.50
C VAL A 218 -13.98 -10.90 -1.70
N GLU A 219 -13.12 -10.19 -2.44
CA GLU A 219 -12.45 -10.72 -3.64
C GLU A 219 -10.95 -11.00 -3.41
N PHE A 220 -10.47 -12.15 -3.90
CA PHE A 220 -9.09 -12.63 -3.76
C PHE A 220 -8.47 -12.88 -5.13
N ALA A 221 -7.52 -12.07 -5.59
CA ALA A 221 -6.85 -12.27 -6.88
C ALA A 221 -5.76 -13.36 -6.77
N ILE A 222 -6.12 -14.63 -6.93
CA ILE A 222 -5.21 -15.74 -6.56
C ILE A 222 -4.15 -16.04 -7.64
N ARG A 223 -4.47 -15.89 -8.94
CA ARG A 223 -3.55 -16.31 -10.03
C ARG A 223 -2.15 -15.70 -9.97
N LYS A 224 -2.01 -14.42 -9.56
CA LYS A 224 -0.68 -13.76 -9.46
C LYS A 224 0.15 -14.32 -8.31
N ASP A 225 -0.50 -14.64 -7.20
CA ASP A 225 0.15 -15.18 -6.01
C ASP A 225 0.51 -16.66 -6.19
N LEU A 226 -0.38 -17.45 -6.84
CA LEU A 226 -0.08 -18.84 -7.20
C LEU A 226 1.07 -18.95 -8.22
N ALA A 227 1.13 -18.06 -9.22
CA ALA A 227 2.22 -18.05 -10.20
C ALA A 227 3.57 -17.59 -9.62
N ARG A 228 3.59 -16.97 -8.43
CA ARG A 228 4.80 -16.65 -7.67
C ARG A 228 5.23 -17.83 -6.79
N LEU A 229 4.26 -18.48 -6.12
CA LEU A 229 4.45 -19.70 -5.33
C LEU A 229 4.99 -20.86 -6.18
N ASP A 230 4.44 -21.08 -7.39
CA ASP A 230 4.88 -22.15 -8.30
C ASP A 230 6.29 -21.91 -8.88
N ARG A 231 6.83 -20.68 -8.76
CA ARG A 231 8.17 -20.32 -9.25
C ARG A 231 9.29 -20.51 -8.23
N GLN A 232 9.00 -20.95 -7.01
CA GLN A 232 9.95 -20.92 -5.87
C GLN A 232 10.62 -19.54 -5.68
N ASP A 233 10.01 -18.46 -6.20
CA ASP A 233 10.48 -17.11 -5.96
C ASP A 233 9.92 -16.68 -4.60
N SER A 234 10.70 -16.92 -3.54
CA SER A 234 10.42 -16.52 -2.17
C SER A 234 10.52 -15.01 -1.96
N GLN A 235 9.92 -14.20 -2.85
CA GLN A 235 9.68 -12.79 -2.55
C GLN A 235 8.34 -12.69 -1.83
N SER A 236 8.44 -12.67 -0.51
CA SER A 236 7.32 -12.55 0.41
C SER A 236 6.41 -11.38 0.02
N THR A 237 5.10 -11.62 0.08
CA THR A 237 4.16 -10.51 0.10
C THR A 237 4.39 -9.69 1.38
N LEU A 238 4.11 -8.38 1.36
CA LEU A 238 4.28 -7.49 2.54
C LEU A 238 3.52 -7.96 3.79
N ALA A 239 2.59 -8.91 3.64
CA ALA A 239 1.79 -9.51 4.71
C ALA A 239 2.36 -10.84 5.26
N GLU A 240 3.47 -11.34 4.73
CA GLU A 240 4.12 -12.61 5.11
C GLU A 240 5.34 -12.44 6.04
N SER A 241 5.77 -11.23 6.40
CA SER A 241 6.80 -11.13 7.44
C SER A 241 6.23 -11.62 8.77
N GLU A 242 6.89 -12.63 9.33
CA GLU A 242 6.62 -13.09 10.69
C GLU A 242 6.75 -11.92 11.67
N LEU A 243 5.83 -11.85 12.62
CA LEU A 243 5.90 -10.86 13.69
C LEU A 243 7.11 -11.17 14.58
N PRO A 244 7.77 -10.15 15.15
CA PRO A 244 8.88 -10.39 16.07
C PRO A 244 8.47 -11.30 17.25
N PRO A 245 9.34 -12.18 17.76
CA PRO A 245 8.98 -13.15 18.80
C PRO A 245 8.40 -12.52 20.08
N ARG A 246 8.80 -11.29 20.41
CA ARG A 246 8.36 -10.54 21.60
C ARG A 246 7.24 -9.56 21.30
N MET A 247 6.45 -9.80 20.26
CA MET A 247 5.40 -8.87 19.85
C MET A 247 4.29 -8.74 20.90
N THR A 248 3.89 -9.86 21.52
CA THR A 248 2.88 -9.87 22.58
C THR A 248 3.33 -9.03 23.77
N ASP A 249 4.59 -9.15 24.21
CA ASP A 249 5.16 -8.33 25.29
C ASP A 249 5.07 -6.83 24.97
N ALA A 250 5.34 -6.45 23.72
CA ALA A 250 5.31 -5.06 23.28
C ALA A 250 3.88 -4.49 23.28
N VAL A 251 2.90 -5.28 22.83
CA VAL A 251 1.48 -4.93 22.90
C VAL A 251 1.03 -4.77 24.35
N ASP A 252 1.45 -5.67 25.24
CA ASP A 252 1.12 -5.61 26.66
C ASP A 252 1.76 -4.39 27.35
N ALA A 253 2.98 -4.00 26.96
CA ALA A 253 3.61 -2.77 27.45
C ALA A 253 2.78 -1.52 27.06
N ILE A 254 2.27 -1.46 25.82
CA ILE A 254 1.37 -0.38 25.38
C ILE A 254 0.07 -0.39 26.21
N LYS A 255 -0.54 -1.57 26.39
CA LYS A 255 -1.76 -1.74 27.20
C LYS A 255 -1.52 -1.41 28.67
N LYS A 256 -0.32 -1.59 29.22
CA LYS A 256 0.00 -1.18 30.59
C LYS A 256 -0.01 0.35 30.75
N VAL A 257 0.48 1.08 29.75
CA VAL A 257 0.52 2.55 29.77
C VAL A 257 -0.83 3.18 29.44
N TYR A 258 -1.52 2.67 28.41
CA TYR A 258 -2.76 3.28 27.89
C TYR A 258 -4.03 2.47 28.21
N GLY A 259 -3.94 1.31 28.85
CA GLY A 259 -5.09 0.49 29.24
C GLY A 259 -5.81 0.95 30.50
N GLY A 260 -6.93 0.32 30.83
CA GLY A 260 -7.90 0.77 31.84
C GLY A 260 -7.60 0.48 33.31
N SER A 261 -6.40 0.04 33.69
CA SER A 261 -6.11 -0.35 35.08
C SER A 261 -6.10 0.84 36.06
N LYS A 262 -6.59 0.62 37.29
CA LYS A 262 -6.59 1.60 38.40
C LYS A 262 -5.19 1.92 38.93
N ASN A 263 -4.20 1.08 38.66
CA ASN A 263 -2.79 1.27 39.04
C ASN A 263 -1.95 1.68 37.81
N SER A 264 -2.32 2.76 37.14
CA SER A 264 -1.50 3.31 36.04
C SER A 264 -0.24 3.95 36.60
N ASP A 265 0.90 3.32 36.41
CA ASP A 265 2.20 3.90 36.74
C ASP A 265 2.51 5.05 35.76
N ASN A 266 2.38 6.29 36.25
CA ASN A 266 2.70 7.50 35.49
C ASN A 266 4.16 7.57 35.03
N ASN A 267 5.06 6.73 35.56
CA ASN A 267 6.44 6.64 35.07
C ASN A 267 6.60 5.67 33.88
N ALA A 268 5.70 4.71 33.70
CA ALA A 268 5.81 3.73 32.60
C ALA A 268 5.75 4.38 31.21
N VAL A 269 5.02 5.50 31.07
CA VAL A 269 4.98 6.28 29.81
C VAL A 269 6.34 6.89 29.45
N LYS A 270 7.23 7.14 30.42
CA LYS A 270 8.57 7.70 30.18
C LYS A 270 9.52 6.66 29.57
N THR A 271 9.35 5.38 29.93
CA THR A 271 10.24 4.30 29.49
C THR A 271 9.70 3.53 28.30
N LEU A 272 8.39 3.61 28.02
CA LEU A 272 7.69 2.83 26.99
C LEU A 272 8.47 2.73 25.67
N ARG A 273 8.98 3.85 25.15
CA ARG A 273 9.74 3.84 23.90
C ARG A 273 11.00 2.96 23.98
N ASN A 274 11.78 3.14 25.03
CA ASN A 274 13.02 2.37 25.23
C ASN A 274 12.72 0.90 25.50
N ASP A 275 11.60 0.62 26.18
CA ASP A 275 11.17 -0.75 26.46
C ASP A 275 10.75 -1.46 25.17
N LEU A 276 10.05 -0.78 24.26
CA LEU A 276 9.71 -1.32 22.93
C LEU A 276 10.98 -1.60 22.11
N GLU A 277 11.96 -0.69 22.08
CA GLU A 277 13.24 -0.91 21.38
C GLU A 277 14.05 -2.08 21.97
N LYS A 278 14.00 -2.29 23.30
CA LYS A 278 14.61 -3.47 23.94
C LYS A 278 13.93 -4.79 23.58
N MET A 279 12.61 -4.77 23.34
CA MET A 279 11.83 -5.97 23.02
C MET A 279 11.91 -6.33 21.54
N LEU A 280 11.86 -5.32 20.66
CA LEU A 280 11.68 -5.49 19.21
C LEU A 280 12.95 -5.16 18.40
N GLY A 281 14.01 -4.68 19.04
CA GLY A 281 15.22 -4.20 18.37
C GLY A 281 15.12 -2.75 17.92
N ASN A 282 16.06 -2.32 17.08
CA ASN A 282 16.13 -0.94 16.61
C ASN A 282 14.84 -0.55 15.87
N ARG A 283 14.25 0.59 16.23
CA ARG A 283 13.01 1.09 15.62
C ARG A 283 13.09 1.28 14.10
N ASP A 284 14.27 1.55 13.57
CA ASP A 284 14.47 1.76 12.13
C ASP A 284 14.44 0.41 11.37
N SER A 285 14.58 -0.74 12.07
CA SER A 285 14.42 -2.08 11.48
C SER A 285 13.02 -2.68 11.67
N TRP A 286 12.08 -1.95 12.28
CA TRP A 286 10.72 -2.45 12.48
C TRP A 286 9.95 -2.47 11.16
N GLU A 287 9.62 -3.68 10.71
CA GLU A 287 8.86 -3.89 9.48
C GLU A 287 7.39 -3.49 9.62
N THR A 288 6.75 -3.26 8.47
CA THR A 288 5.36 -2.78 8.40
C THR A 288 4.36 -3.62 9.23
N PRO A 289 4.38 -4.97 9.22
CA PRO A 289 3.49 -5.76 10.07
C PRO A 289 3.66 -5.46 11.57
N CYS A 290 4.91 -5.38 12.05
CA CYS A 290 5.20 -5.03 13.43
C CYS A 290 4.67 -3.62 13.76
N LEU A 291 4.91 -2.63 12.89
CA LEU A 291 4.40 -1.28 13.10
C LEU A 291 2.87 -1.26 13.21
N ARG A 292 2.16 -1.95 12.33
CA ARG A 292 0.69 -1.91 12.30
C ARG A 292 0.03 -2.62 13.47
N GLU A 293 0.63 -3.68 13.97
CA GLU A 293 0.20 -4.32 15.21
C GLU A 293 0.41 -3.42 16.44
N LEU A 294 1.54 -2.70 16.54
CA LEU A 294 1.72 -1.68 17.59
C LEU A 294 0.70 -0.54 17.45
N ALA A 295 0.39 -0.13 16.21
CA ALA A 295 -0.62 0.89 15.94
C ALA A 295 -2.02 0.44 16.41
N SER A 296 -2.41 -0.82 16.15
CA SER A 296 -3.67 -1.38 16.63
C SER A 296 -3.81 -1.25 18.16
N ALA A 297 -2.77 -1.64 18.92
CA ALA A 297 -2.75 -1.51 20.38
C ALA A 297 -2.90 -0.05 20.86
N LEU A 298 -2.27 0.90 20.16
CA LEU A 298 -2.38 2.33 20.46
C LEU A 298 -3.76 2.90 20.14
N LEU A 299 -4.41 2.45 19.05
CA LEU A 299 -5.72 2.91 18.60
C LEU A 299 -6.87 2.37 19.46
N GLU A 300 -6.78 1.12 19.92
CA GLU A 300 -7.73 0.53 20.88
C GLU A 300 -7.78 1.34 22.19
N SER A 301 -6.63 1.84 22.63
CA SER A 301 -6.46 2.56 23.88
C SER A 301 -6.43 4.09 23.74
N ARG A 302 -6.76 4.63 22.56
CA ARG A 302 -6.61 6.05 22.19
C ARG A 302 -7.23 7.04 23.18
N LYS A 303 -8.36 6.71 23.81
CA LYS A 303 -9.04 7.61 24.77
C LYS A 303 -8.15 7.96 25.96
N ARG A 304 -7.20 7.09 26.32
CA ARG A 304 -6.29 7.29 27.47
C ARG A 304 -5.05 8.10 27.14
N ARG A 305 -4.81 8.47 25.87
CA ARG A 305 -3.75 9.43 25.50
C ARG A 305 -3.89 10.76 26.23
N ARG A 306 -5.13 11.14 26.55
CA ARG A 306 -5.54 12.41 27.17
C ARG A 306 -5.32 12.48 28.69
N ARG A 307 -4.67 11.49 29.31
CA ARG A 307 -4.44 11.42 30.77
C ARG A 307 -3.53 12.52 31.32
N SER A 308 -2.44 12.81 30.61
CA SER A 308 -1.54 13.91 30.92
C SER A 308 -0.82 14.36 29.66
N ASP A 309 -0.20 15.55 29.69
CA ASP A 309 0.60 16.09 28.60
C ASP A 309 1.63 15.08 28.07
N LEU A 310 2.34 14.40 28.98
CA LEU A 310 3.32 13.39 28.63
C LEU A 310 2.69 12.18 27.92
N HIS A 311 1.49 11.74 28.33
CA HIS A 311 0.78 10.66 27.66
C HIS A 311 0.36 11.05 26.25
N GLU A 312 -0.13 12.27 26.05
CA GLU A 312 -0.60 12.76 24.76
C GLU A 312 0.58 12.88 23.79
N ARG A 313 1.68 13.49 24.23
CA ARG A 313 2.90 13.63 23.43
C ARG A 313 3.55 12.29 23.06
N THR A 314 3.71 11.39 24.03
CA THR A 314 4.28 10.06 23.76
C THR A 314 3.38 9.26 22.82
N TRP A 315 2.06 9.37 22.97
CA TRP A 315 1.10 8.68 22.09
C TRP A 315 1.19 9.22 20.66
N LEU A 316 1.19 10.55 20.46
CA LEU A 316 1.30 11.19 19.14
C LEU A 316 2.59 10.78 18.43
N LYS A 317 3.72 10.74 19.15
CA LYS A 317 5.00 10.29 18.60
C LYS A 317 4.98 8.83 18.17
N LEU A 318 4.50 7.94 19.03
CA LEU A 318 4.47 6.50 18.76
C LEU A 318 3.45 6.16 17.69
N ALA A 319 2.21 6.63 17.81
CA ALA A 319 1.15 6.36 16.84
C ALA A 319 1.48 6.93 15.47
N GLY A 320 2.03 8.15 15.40
CA GLY A 320 2.46 8.72 14.12
C GLY A 320 3.62 7.93 13.52
N PHE A 321 4.55 7.42 14.34
CA PHE A 321 5.62 6.56 13.86
C PHE A 321 5.06 5.23 13.33
N THR A 322 4.19 4.55 14.07
CA THR A 322 3.68 3.22 13.70
C THR A 322 2.68 3.25 12.54
N MET A 323 2.00 4.37 12.32
CA MET A 323 1.03 4.51 11.23
C MET A 323 1.61 5.08 9.94
N ARG A 324 2.82 5.64 9.94
CA ARG A 324 3.40 6.24 8.72
C ARG A 324 3.45 5.24 7.54
N PRO A 325 3.20 5.66 6.29
CA PRO A 325 2.76 7.00 5.86
C PRO A 325 1.24 7.26 5.98
N GLY A 326 0.50 6.36 6.63
CA GLY A 326 -0.96 6.34 6.72
C GLY A 326 -1.61 5.33 5.77
N PHE A 327 -0.84 4.67 4.91
CA PHE A 327 -1.31 3.69 3.92
C PHE A 327 -0.23 2.64 3.62
N GLY A 328 -0.57 1.68 2.77
CA GLY A 328 0.38 0.70 2.23
C GLY A 328 0.38 -0.64 2.98
N TYR A 329 -0.46 -0.82 4.00
CA TYR A 329 -0.70 -2.09 4.66
C TYR A 329 -2.20 -2.42 4.72
N PRO A 330 -2.58 -3.72 4.74
CA PRO A 330 -3.97 -4.11 4.88
C PRO A 330 -4.68 -3.46 6.08
N ALA A 331 -5.90 -2.98 5.86
CA ALA A 331 -6.73 -2.23 6.81
C ALA A 331 -6.10 -0.93 7.34
N ASP A 332 -5.21 -0.29 6.59
CA ASP A 332 -4.77 1.08 6.92
C ASP A 332 -5.91 2.09 6.76
N ASP A 333 -6.76 1.97 5.73
CA ASP A 333 -7.91 2.86 5.53
C ASP A 333 -8.82 2.92 6.77
N PHE A 334 -9.12 1.75 7.35
CA PHE A 334 -9.88 1.66 8.59
C PHE A 334 -9.21 2.31 9.80
N LYS A 335 -7.89 2.12 9.94
CA LYS A 335 -7.13 2.76 11.03
C LYS A 335 -7.10 4.27 10.83
N MET A 336 -7.01 4.73 9.58
CA MET A 336 -7.04 6.14 9.22
C MET A 336 -8.39 6.78 9.49
N GLU A 337 -9.51 6.10 9.28
CA GLU A 337 -10.83 6.59 9.72
C GLU A 337 -10.88 6.84 11.24
N GLN A 338 -10.35 5.90 12.03
CA GLN A 338 -10.27 6.07 13.49
C GLN A 338 -9.38 7.24 13.90
N ILE A 339 -8.27 7.43 13.19
CA ILE A 339 -7.34 8.55 13.40
C ILE A 339 -7.99 9.86 13.01
N TRP A 340 -8.70 9.92 11.87
CA TRP A 340 -9.33 11.13 11.35
C TRP A 340 -10.33 11.73 12.34
N ASN A 341 -11.12 10.88 13.00
CA ASN A 341 -12.04 11.30 14.07
C ASN A 341 -11.34 12.04 15.22
N MET A 342 -10.03 11.87 15.39
CA MET A 342 -9.26 12.58 16.40
C MET A 342 -8.93 14.01 15.99
N TYR A 343 -8.85 14.32 14.69
CA TYR A 343 -8.52 15.67 14.21
C TYR A 343 -9.50 16.70 14.77
N GLN A 344 -10.80 16.40 14.68
CA GLN A 344 -11.90 17.24 15.21
C GLN A 344 -11.85 17.41 16.74
N GLN A 345 -11.29 16.43 17.47
CA GLN A 345 -11.20 16.48 18.93
C GLN A 345 -10.02 17.32 19.44
N GLY A 346 -9.07 17.63 18.55
CA GLY A 346 -7.83 18.33 18.87
C GLY A 346 -6.96 17.67 19.95
N ILE A 347 -6.01 18.47 20.44
CA ILE A 347 -5.17 18.16 21.60
C ILE A 347 -5.83 18.64 22.89
N GLN A 348 -5.56 17.95 24.00
CA GLN A 348 -6.04 18.36 25.31
C GLN A 348 -5.11 19.39 25.97
N PHE A 349 -3.80 19.20 25.85
CA PHE A 349 -2.81 20.01 26.55
C PHE A 349 -2.23 21.10 25.63
N ALA A 350 -3.11 21.99 25.16
CA ALA A 350 -2.79 23.02 24.15
C ALA A 350 -1.88 24.16 24.65
N ASP A 351 -1.74 24.32 25.96
CA ASP A 351 -0.85 25.33 26.56
C ASP A 351 0.65 24.97 26.42
N ASN A 352 0.96 23.72 26.06
CA ASN A 352 2.33 23.27 25.86
C ASN A 352 2.70 23.31 24.36
N PRO A 353 3.64 24.17 23.92
CA PRO A 353 4.06 24.24 22.52
C PRO A 353 4.62 22.93 21.97
N GLN A 354 5.21 22.08 22.83
CA GLN A 354 5.71 20.78 22.40
C GLN A 354 4.56 19.83 22.00
N THR A 355 3.38 19.97 22.61
CA THR A 355 2.21 19.17 22.26
C THR A 355 1.67 19.55 20.88
N TRP A 356 1.73 20.85 20.52
CA TRP A 356 1.47 21.30 19.15
C TRP A 356 2.49 20.77 18.14
N CYS A 357 3.79 20.82 18.49
CA CYS A 357 4.85 20.25 17.66
C CYS A 357 4.61 18.76 17.36
N ASP A 358 4.28 17.99 18.41
CA ASP A 358 4.02 16.55 18.30
C ASP A 358 2.70 16.26 17.53
N TRP A 359 1.71 17.13 17.65
CA TRP A 359 0.44 17.07 16.92
C TRP A 359 0.63 17.27 15.41
N TRP A 360 1.32 18.34 15.00
CA TRP A 360 1.59 18.58 13.59
C TRP A 360 2.51 17.52 12.98
N THR A 361 3.49 17.04 13.75
CA THR A 361 4.35 15.92 13.33
C THR A 361 3.53 14.64 13.12
N PHE A 362 2.59 14.34 14.02
CA PHE A 362 1.69 13.18 13.88
C PHE A 362 0.91 13.26 12.57
N TRP A 363 0.24 14.38 12.29
CA TRP A 363 -0.54 14.55 11.06
C TRP A 363 0.33 14.53 9.81
N ARG A 364 1.54 15.09 9.87
CA ARG A 364 2.48 15.04 8.75
C ARG A 364 2.83 13.61 8.38
N ARG A 365 3.04 12.75 9.39
CA ARG A 365 3.44 11.35 9.19
C ARG A 365 2.35 10.47 8.59
N VAL A 366 1.09 10.80 8.84
CA VAL A 366 -0.06 10.00 8.37
C VAL A 366 -0.82 10.66 7.22
N ALA A 367 -0.34 11.81 6.73
CA ALA A 367 -1.03 12.61 5.72
C ALA A 367 -1.29 11.85 4.41
N GLY A 368 -0.46 10.85 4.08
CA GLY A 368 -0.64 10.04 2.89
C GLY A 368 -1.86 9.12 2.94
N GLY A 369 -2.33 8.77 4.15
CA GLY A 369 -3.56 8.00 4.35
C GLY A 369 -4.83 8.85 4.41
N LEU A 370 -4.74 10.16 4.21
CA LEU A 370 -5.89 11.07 4.24
C LEU A 370 -6.43 11.31 2.84
N SER A 371 -7.75 11.40 2.71
CA SER A 371 -8.40 11.79 1.46
C SER A 371 -8.13 13.26 1.11
N GLN A 372 -8.41 13.64 -0.14
CA GLN A 372 -8.31 15.04 -0.58
C GLN A 372 -9.17 15.98 0.27
N GLU A 373 -10.41 15.60 0.59
CA GLU A 373 -11.34 16.38 1.41
C GLU A 373 -10.78 16.58 2.82
N GLN A 374 -10.20 15.53 3.40
CA GLN A 374 -9.59 15.58 4.73
C GLN A 374 -8.36 16.49 4.74
N GLN A 375 -7.48 16.40 3.73
CA GLN A 375 -6.33 17.30 3.62
C GLN A 375 -6.75 18.77 3.41
N LEU A 376 -7.84 19.01 2.67
CA LEU A 376 -8.41 20.36 2.52
C LEU A 376 -8.90 20.94 3.85
N VAL A 377 -9.55 20.15 4.70
CA VAL A 377 -9.94 20.57 6.05
C VAL A 377 -8.71 21.01 6.85
N ILE A 378 -7.65 20.19 6.88
CA ILE A 378 -6.40 20.54 7.57
C ILE A 378 -5.83 21.84 7.01
N TYR A 379 -5.76 21.96 5.67
CA TYR A 379 -5.25 23.15 5.01
C TYR A 379 -6.02 24.41 5.43
N HIS A 380 -7.35 24.38 5.43
CA HIS A 380 -8.16 25.54 5.80
C HIS A 380 -7.93 26.00 7.24
N ASP A 381 -7.71 25.07 8.17
CA ASP A 381 -7.41 25.40 9.57
C ASP A 381 -6.06 26.13 9.72
N ILE A 382 -5.07 25.75 8.92
CA ILE A 382 -3.68 26.24 9.05
C ILE A 382 -3.33 27.39 8.10
N ALA A 383 -4.08 27.56 7.01
CA ALA A 383 -3.80 28.54 5.96
C ALA A 383 -3.66 29.98 6.49
N LYS A 384 -4.53 30.36 7.43
CA LYS A 384 -4.51 31.69 8.07
C LYS A 384 -3.20 32.00 8.80
N TYR A 385 -2.47 30.98 9.27
CA TYR A 385 -1.19 31.15 9.97
C TYR A 385 -0.03 31.27 8.98
N ILE A 386 -0.12 30.65 7.80
CA ILE A 386 0.93 30.64 6.79
C ILE A 386 0.88 31.94 5.97
N ASN A 387 -0.32 32.45 5.69
CA ASN A 387 -0.53 33.72 4.99
C ASN A 387 0.36 34.85 5.57
N PRO A 388 1.19 35.55 4.78
CA PRO A 388 2.09 36.62 5.25
C PRO A 388 1.42 37.70 6.10
N VAL A 389 0.13 37.99 5.84
CA VAL A 389 -0.66 38.99 6.55
C VAL A 389 -0.87 38.61 8.02
N ALA A 390 -0.77 37.34 8.40
CA ALA A 390 -0.96 36.88 9.78
C ALA A 390 0.03 37.53 10.78
N THR A 391 1.21 37.96 10.30
CA THR A 391 2.19 38.65 11.14
C THR A 391 1.77 40.07 11.53
N ARG A 392 0.77 40.64 10.85
CA ARG A 392 0.23 41.98 11.14
C ARG A 392 -0.87 41.94 12.20
N ASP A 393 -1.45 40.77 12.45
CA ASP A 393 -2.43 40.54 13.50
C ASP A 393 -1.72 40.07 14.77
N SER A 394 -1.81 40.86 15.85
CA SER A 394 -1.13 40.58 17.12
C SER A 394 -1.58 39.29 17.78
N LYS A 395 -2.84 38.89 17.60
CA LYS A 395 -3.37 37.64 18.15
C LYS A 395 -2.80 36.44 17.39
N LEU A 396 -2.84 36.49 16.06
CA LEU A 396 -2.27 35.42 15.23
C LEU A 396 -0.76 35.31 15.40
N ALA A 397 -0.05 36.44 15.54
CA ALA A 397 1.39 36.45 15.81
C ALA A 397 1.76 35.73 17.11
N LYS A 398 0.96 35.88 18.16
CA LYS A 398 1.14 35.14 19.42
C LYS A 398 0.85 33.64 19.23
N GLU A 399 -0.27 33.30 18.58
CA GLU A 399 -0.64 31.91 18.30
C GLU A 399 0.43 31.19 17.45
N LEU A 400 1.09 31.88 16.51
CA LEU A 400 2.19 31.32 15.72
C LEU A 400 3.36 30.84 16.58
N GLN A 401 3.69 31.58 17.64
CA GLN A 401 4.76 31.21 18.56
C GLN A 401 4.36 30.03 19.45
N GLU A 402 3.11 30.00 19.90
CA GLU A 402 2.60 28.97 20.82
C GLU A 402 2.26 27.65 20.12
N ARG A 403 1.85 27.68 18.84
CA ARG A 403 1.33 26.53 18.10
C ARG A 403 2.34 25.88 17.15
N SER A 404 3.63 26.03 17.42
CA SER A 404 4.71 25.37 16.65
C SER A 404 4.60 25.59 15.13
N TYR A 405 4.71 26.86 14.73
CA TYR A 405 4.55 27.28 13.33
C TYR A 405 5.41 26.50 12.31
N GLU A 406 6.66 26.16 12.66
CA GLU A 406 7.52 25.41 11.74
C GLU A 406 6.96 24.04 11.36
N GLU A 407 6.43 23.29 12.35
CA GLU A 407 5.83 21.99 12.07
C GLU A 407 4.51 22.12 11.31
N MET A 408 3.77 23.21 11.53
CA MET A 408 2.58 23.54 10.76
C MET A 408 2.90 23.80 9.28
N VAL A 409 3.98 24.53 9.00
CA VAL A 409 4.50 24.73 7.63
C VAL A 409 4.92 23.39 7.01
N ARG A 410 5.61 22.54 7.78
CA ARG A 410 6.02 21.21 7.31
C ARG A 410 4.83 20.29 7.03
N LEU A 411 3.77 20.37 7.83
CA LEU A 411 2.50 19.67 7.58
C LEU A 411 1.86 20.16 6.28
N ALA A 412 1.68 21.48 6.11
CA ALA A 412 1.08 22.06 4.91
C ALA A 412 1.77 21.61 3.63
N ALA A 413 3.10 21.58 3.63
CA ALA A 413 3.90 21.15 2.49
C ALA A 413 3.85 19.64 2.22
N SER A 414 3.39 18.85 3.20
CA SER A 414 3.24 17.41 3.05
C SER A 414 1.87 17.01 2.51
N LEU A 415 0.88 17.92 2.46
CA LEU A 415 -0.48 17.62 1.96
C LEU A 415 -0.50 17.52 0.42
N GLU A 416 -0.08 16.37 -0.11
CA GLU A 416 0.12 16.23 -1.56
C GLU A 416 -1.18 16.07 -2.38
N HIS A 417 -2.32 15.75 -1.78
CA HIS A 417 -3.63 15.73 -2.46
C HIS A 417 -4.28 17.10 -2.57
N LEU A 418 -3.65 18.17 -2.04
CA LEU A 418 -4.20 19.52 -2.23
C LEU A 418 -4.34 19.85 -3.72
N PRO A 419 -5.46 20.49 -4.12
CA PRO A 419 -5.63 20.99 -5.47
C PRO A 419 -4.49 21.92 -5.87
N PHE A 420 -4.18 21.95 -7.17
CA PHE A 420 -3.14 22.80 -7.75
C PHE A 420 -3.18 24.26 -7.24
N GLN A 421 -4.36 24.89 -7.20
CA GLN A 421 -4.52 26.29 -6.81
C GLN A 421 -4.07 26.55 -5.36
N ASN A 422 -4.40 25.65 -4.44
CA ASN A 422 -3.99 25.74 -3.04
C ASN A 422 -2.46 25.61 -2.89
N LYS A 423 -1.84 24.72 -3.68
CA LYS A 423 -0.38 24.56 -3.69
C LYS A 423 0.34 25.78 -4.24
N LEU A 424 -0.17 26.36 -5.32
CA LEU A 424 0.37 27.60 -5.89
C LEU A 424 0.32 28.73 -4.86
N GLN A 425 -0.84 28.93 -4.23
CA GLN A 425 -1.02 29.95 -3.18
C GLN A 425 -0.09 29.72 -1.97
N LEU A 426 0.11 28.47 -1.54
CA LEU A 426 1.06 28.17 -0.45
C LEU A 426 2.47 28.60 -0.81
N ILE A 427 2.93 28.35 -2.03
CA ILE A 427 4.26 28.74 -2.47
C ILE A 427 4.40 30.27 -2.50
N GLU A 428 3.43 30.98 -3.07
CA GLU A 428 3.43 32.46 -3.08
C GLU A 428 3.53 33.03 -1.67
N TRP A 429 2.76 32.47 -0.73
CA TRP A 429 2.81 32.87 0.68
C TRP A 429 4.16 32.57 1.33
N LEU A 430 4.78 31.44 1.02
CA LEU A 430 6.10 31.07 1.56
C LEU A 430 7.21 31.99 1.02
N PHE A 431 7.20 32.32 -0.28
CA PHE A 431 8.11 33.34 -0.83
C PHE A 431 7.88 34.72 -0.18
N GLY A 432 6.63 35.11 0.03
CA GLY A 432 6.30 36.34 0.77
C GLY A 432 6.82 36.36 2.21
N ARG A 433 6.90 35.20 2.88
CA ARG A 433 7.45 35.06 4.23
C ARG A 433 8.98 35.15 4.27
N LEU A 434 9.66 34.70 3.21
CA LEU A 434 11.11 34.69 3.08
C LEU A 434 11.76 36.07 2.99
N GLN A 435 10.95 37.13 2.83
CA GLN A 435 11.38 38.52 2.99
C GLN A 435 11.94 38.83 4.39
N LYS A 436 11.68 37.96 5.37
CA LYS A 436 12.28 37.98 6.71
C LYS A 436 13.01 36.65 6.95
N PRO A 437 14.14 36.65 7.68
CA PRO A 437 14.93 35.43 7.90
C PRO A 437 14.29 34.42 8.86
N GLN A 438 13.17 34.78 9.51
CA GLN A 438 12.54 33.96 10.54
C GLN A 438 11.93 32.69 9.94
N HIS A 439 12.32 31.52 10.45
CA HIS A 439 11.87 30.20 9.97
C HIS A 439 12.25 29.87 8.52
N ALA A 440 13.24 30.55 7.93
CA ALA A 440 13.65 30.37 6.54
C ALA A 440 13.90 28.90 6.16
N GLN A 441 14.52 28.12 7.05
CA GLN A 441 14.74 26.68 6.86
C GLN A 441 13.43 25.91 6.60
N ALA A 442 12.38 26.18 7.37
CA ALA A 442 11.08 25.53 7.23
C ALA A 442 10.37 25.96 5.94
N HIS A 443 10.46 27.25 5.57
CA HIS A 443 9.89 27.77 4.33
C HIS A 443 10.56 27.20 3.09
N TRP A 444 11.89 27.17 3.04
CA TRP A 444 12.62 26.59 1.91
C TRP A 444 12.37 25.09 1.77
N TRP A 445 12.36 24.35 2.88
CA TRP A 445 11.98 22.94 2.85
C TRP A 445 10.56 22.74 2.30
N ALA A 446 9.61 23.56 2.75
CA ALA A 446 8.23 23.50 2.31
C ALA A 446 8.06 23.81 0.81
N ILE A 447 8.74 24.83 0.30
CA ILE A 447 8.75 25.17 -1.14
C ILE A 447 9.26 23.97 -1.94
N GLY A 448 10.40 23.39 -1.55
CA GLY A 448 10.94 22.19 -2.21
C GLY A 448 9.96 21.02 -2.22
N ARG A 449 9.22 20.82 -1.11
CA ARG A 449 8.24 19.73 -1.00
C ARG A 449 6.99 19.94 -1.83
N ILE A 450 6.40 21.13 -1.81
CA ILE A 450 5.22 21.45 -2.60
C ILE A 450 5.56 21.40 -4.10
N ALA A 451 6.75 21.87 -4.47
CA ALA A 451 7.21 21.94 -5.84
C ALA A 451 7.96 20.68 -6.32
N THR A 452 7.90 19.57 -5.58
CA THR A 452 8.54 18.30 -5.95
C THR A 452 8.12 17.84 -7.35
N ARG A 453 9.06 17.28 -8.12
CA ARG A 453 8.76 16.63 -9.41
C ARG A 453 8.24 15.19 -9.26
N THR A 454 8.57 14.55 -8.15
CA THR A 454 8.12 13.19 -7.82
C THR A 454 7.34 13.26 -6.50
N PRO A 455 5.99 13.31 -6.54
CA PRO A 455 5.18 13.24 -5.34
C PRO A 455 5.35 11.87 -4.68
N PHE A 456 5.16 11.80 -3.38
CA PHE A 456 5.18 10.54 -2.64
C PHE A 456 3.86 9.76 -2.80
N TYR A 457 2.73 10.46 -2.75
CA TYR A 457 1.38 9.87 -2.85
C TYR A 457 0.38 10.78 -3.57
N GLY A 458 0.76 12.02 -3.87
CA GLY A 458 -0.06 12.97 -4.63
C GLY A 458 -0.19 12.62 -6.11
N HIS A 459 -1.29 13.06 -6.72
CA HIS A 459 -1.49 12.90 -8.16
C HIS A 459 -0.65 13.90 -8.97
N ILE A 460 -0.16 13.45 -10.13
CA ILE A 460 0.67 14.25 -11.05
C ILE A 460 -0.05 15.54 -11.51
N HIS A 461 -1.37 15.51 -11.71
CA HIS A 461 -2.14 16.68 -12.14
C HIS A 461 -2.17 17.83 -11.11
N ASN A 462 -1.82 17.56 -9.84
CA ASN A 462 -1.71 18.57 -8.80
C ASN A 462 -0.28 19.10 -8.62
N LEU A 463 0.66 18.74 -9.50
CA LEU A 463 2.01 19.28 -9.47
C LEU A 463 2.08 20.63 -10.21
N LEU A 464 3.06 21.45 -9.84
CA LEU A 464 3.37 22.66 -10.59
C LEU A 464 3.95 22.27 -11.96
N SER A 465 3.51 22.95 -13.03
CA SER A 465 4.09 22.72 -14.36
C SER A 465 5.55 23.20 -14.43
N ALA A 466 6.28 22.75 -15.46
CA ALA A 466 7.63 23.23 -15.74
C ALA A 466 7.70 24.76 -15.90
N GLU A 467 6.66 25.40 -16.44
CA GLU A 467 6.57 26.85 -16.59
C GLU A 467 6.52 27.59 -15.24
N HIS A 468 5.74 27.09 -14.28
CA HIS A 468 5.71 27.65 -12.93
C HIS A 468 7.07 27.53 -12.25
N ILE A 469 7.76 26.40 -12.44
CA ILE A 469 9.12 26.21 -11.91
C ILE A 469 10.10 27.17 -12.58
N ALA A 470 10.05 27.32 -13.91
CA ALA A 470 10.89 28.25 -14.65
C ALA A 470 10.70 29.71 -14.19
N TYR A 471 9.48 30.07 -13.78
CA TYR A 471 9.18 31.39 -13.22
C TYR A 471 9.79 31.61 -11.82
N CYS A 472 9.69 30.61 -10.93
CA CYS A 472 10.15 30.75 -9.54
C CYS A 472 11.66 30.51 -9.36
N LEU A 473 12.26 29.66 -10.20
CA LEU A 473 13.66 29.21 -10.04
C LEU A 473 14.68 30.37 -10.01
N PRO A 474 14.58 31.43 -10.84
CA PRO A 474 15.51 32.55 -10.80
C PRO A 474 15.67 33.19 -9.41
N GLU A 475 14.59 33.31 -8.62
CA GLU A 475 14.65 33.86 -7.27
C GLU A 475 15.57 33.01 -6.36
N LEU A 476 15.49 31.68 -6.44
CA LEU A 476 16.41 30.77 -5.73
C LEU A 476 17.85 30.91 -6.23
N MET A 477 18.02 31.25 -7.51
CA MET A 477 19.32 31.41 -8.16
C MET A 477 20.06 32.70 -7.74
N GLU A 478 19.40 33.65 -7.07
CA GLU A 478 20.06 34.85 -6.53
C GLU A 478 20.69 34.64 -5.15
N PHE A 479 20.19 33.69 -4.35
CA PHE A 479 20.68 33.47 -2.98
C PHE A 479 21.95 32.63 -2.89
N ASP A 480 22.71 32.80 -1.79
CA ASP A 480 23.89 31.98 -1.49
C ASP A 480 23.50 30.65 -0.82
N TRP A 481 23.56 29.56 -1.58
CA TRP A 481 23.18 28.21 -1.11
C TRP A 481 24.17 27.62 -0.09
N ARG A 482 25.35 28.23 0.10
CA ARG A 482 26.28 27.83 1.16
C ARG A 482 25.84 28.34 2.53
N LYS A 483 25.13 29.47 2.57
CA LYS A 483 24.61 30.06 3.82
C LYS A 483 23.34 29.38 4.28
N GLU A 484 22.44 29.06 3.36
CA GLU A 484 21.21 28.33 3.62
C GLU A 484 21.07 27.17 2.65
N SER A 485 21.44 25.98 3.11
CA SER A 485 21.45 24.77 2.27
C SER A 485 20.06 24.32 1.80
N TYR A 486 18.99 24.74 2.49
CA TYR A 486 17.63 24.38 2.08
C TYR A 486 17.17 25.08 0.81
N ILE A 487 17.83 26.17 0.40
CA ILE A 487 17.59 26.79 -0.92
C ILE A 487 18.02 25.83 -2.03
N GLY A 488 19.22 25.26 -1.89
CA GLY A 488 19.72 24.22 -2.81
C GLY A 488 18.83 22.98 -2.80
N PHE A 489 18.34 22.56 -1.62
CA PHE A 489 17.36 21.47 -1.52
C PHE A 489 16.08 21.79 -2.31
N ALA A 490 15.51 22.99 -2.16
CA ALA A 490 14.31 23.39 -2.88
C ALA A 490 14.55 23.37 -4.40
N ALA A 491 15.67 23.93 -4.87
CA ALA A 491 16.03 23.91 -6.28
C ALA A 491 16.16 22.49 -6.83
N VAL A 492 16.79 21.57 -6.08
CA VAL A 492 16.91 20.15 -6.46
C VAL A 492 15.54 19.50 -6.57
N MET A 493 14.66 19.69 -5.59
CA MET A 493 13.31 19.08 -5.62
C MET A 493 12.44 19.63 -6.76
N MET A 494 12.62 20.91 -7.11
CA MET A 494 11.94 21.58 -8.21
C MET A 494 12.42 21.13 -9.59
N THR A 495 13.66 20.64 -9.70
CA THR A 495 14.32 20.37 -11.00
C THR A 495 14.79 18.92 -11.16
N ARG A 496 14.49 18.05 -10.19
CA ARG A 496 14.81 16.62 -10.26
C ARG A 496 14.32 16.02 -11.59
N MET A 497 15.16 15.27 -12.26
CA MET A 497 14.83 14.63 -13.53
C MET A 497 13.84 13.48 -13.31
N THR A 498 12.71 13.52 -14.01
CA THR A 498 11.70 12.44 -13.95
C THR A 498 11.66 11.59 -15.21
N GLY A 499 12.15 12.10 -16.34
CA GLY A 499 12.00 11.47 -17.65
C GLY A 499 10.69 11.82 -18.36
N ASP A 500 9.80 12.57 -17.70
CA ASP A 500 8.60 13.13 -18.30
C ASP A 500 8.84 14.56 -18.77
N ARG A 501 8.89 14.74 -20.09
CA ARG A 501 9.10 16.04 -20.75
C ARG A 501 8.09 17.12 -20.37
N THR A 502 6.91 16.75 -19.86
CA THR A 502 5.88 17.71 -19.45
C THR A 502 6.08 18.25 -18.03
N LEU A 503 6.81 17.51 -17.19
CA LEU A 503 7.13 17.88 -15.80
C LEU A 503 8.55 18.43 -15.65
N ASP A 504 9.46 17.92 -16.47
CA ASP A 504 10.87 18.29 -16.47
C ASP A 504 11.07 19.74 -16.95
N VAL A 505 11.92 20.48 -16.23
CA VAL A 505 12.41 21.79 -16.70
C VAL A 505 13.31 21.62 -17.92
N ASN A 506 13.42 22.68 -18.73
CA ASN A 506 14.28 22.68 -19.90
C ASN A 506 15.76 22.47 -19.52
N ASP A 507 16.54 21.99 -20.50
CA ASP A 507 17.94 21.60 -20.28
C ASP A 507 18.82 22.79 -19.88
N GLU A 508 18.50 24.01 -20.33
CA GLU A 508 19.25 25.22 -19.99
C GLU A 508 19.13 25.54 -18.49
N LEU A 509 17.90 25.60 -17.95
CA LEU A 509 17.65 25.84 -16.53
C LEU A 509 18.22 24.71 -15.66
N ARG A 510 18.10 23.46 -16.14
CA ARG A 510 18.69 22.30 -15.48
C ARG A 510 20.21 22.44 -15.35
N GLN A 511 20.88 22.83 -16.43
CA GLN A 511 22.34 23.04 -16.42
C GLN A 511 22.73 24.17 -15.48
N GLN A 512 21.99 25.29 -15.46
CA GLN A 512 22.24 26.39 -14.52
C GLN A 512 22.16 25.93 -13.05
N VAL A 513 21.17 25.10 -12.70
CA VAL A 513 21.06 24.53 -11.34
C VAL A 513 22.23 23.62 -11.03
N ILE A 514 22.63 22.73 -11.95
CA ILE A 514 23.79 21.84 -11.78
C ILE A 514 25.07 22.64 -11.54
N ASP A 515 25.30 23.68 -12.32
CA ASP A 515 26.50 24.52 -12.19
C ASP A 515 26.51 25.25 -10.84
N LYS A 516 25.35 25.74 -10.40
CA LYS A 516 25.22 26.38 -9.08
C LYS A 516 25.35 25.39 -7.92
N LEU A 517 24.90 24.15 -8.07
CA LEU A 517 25.13 23.07 -7.08
C LEU A 517 26.63 22.79 -6.92
N LYS A 518 27.35 22.65 -8.04
CA LYS A 518 28.82 22.48 -8.07
C LYS A 518 29.53 23.66 -7.43
N ALA A 519 29.18 24.88 -7.83
CA ALA A 519 29.75 26.10 -7.26
C ALA A 519 29.49 26.21 -5.76
N SER A 520 28.33 25.75 -5.29
CA SER A 520 27.94 25.75 -3.87
C SER A 520 28.54 24.57 -3.07
N ARG A 521 29.30 23.67 -3.70
CA ARG A 521 29.83 22.43 -3.10
C ARG A 521 28.73 21.57 -2.46
N ALA A 522 27.58 21.48 -3.12
CA ALA A 522 26.48 20.62 -2.70
C ALA A 522 26.86 19.13 -2.84
N PRO A 523 26.16 18.21 -2.14
CA PRO A 523 26.38 16.77 -2.27
C PRO A 523 26.26 16.30 -3.73
N GLU A 524 27.15 15.39 -4.15
CA GLU A 524 27.12 14.82 -5.51
C GLU A 524 25.77 14.17 -5.83
N SER A 525 25.14 13.58 -4.82
CA SER A 525 23.83 12.98 -4.97
C SER A 525 22.73 13.96 -5.39
N TRP A 526 22.85 15.25 -5.04
CA TRP A 526 21.92 16.30 -5.48
C TRP A 526 22.12 16.65 -6.95
N ILE A 527 23.37 16.64 -7.42
CA ILE A 527 23.69 16.85 -8.83
C ILE A 527 23.09 15.70 -9.65
N GLN A 528 23.30 14.45 -9.21
CA GLN A 528 22.70 13.27 -9.84
C GLN A 528 21.18 13.34 -9.94
N MET A 529 20.48 13.75 -8.86
CA MET A 529 19.02 13.89 -8.89
C MET A 529 18.53 14.86 -9.98
N VAL A 530 19.30 15.90 -10.30
CA VAL A 530 18.94 16.89 -11.32
C VAL A 530 19.39 16.46 -12.71
N SER A 531 20.48 15.72 -12.84
CA SER A 531 21.07 15.34 -14.13
C SER A 531 20.55 14.05 -14.73
N GLU A 532 20.07 13.11 -13.91
CA GLU A 532 19.63 11.78 -14.34
C GLU A 532 18.41 11.28 -13.55
N ILE A 533 17.67 10.34 -14.15
CA ILE A 533 16.56 9.66 -13.47
C ILE A 533 17.18 8.74 -12.41
N LYS A 534 16.92 9.05 -11.14
CA LYS A 534 17.50 8.35 -10.00
C LYS A 534 16.44 8.00 -8.97
N GLU A 535 16.42 6.74 -8.52
CA GLU A 535 15.68 6.32 -7.33
C GLU A 535 16.37 6.84 -6.05
N LEU A 536 15.57 7.32 -5.10
CA LEU A 536 16.12 7.86 -3.85
C LEU A 536 16.54 6.73 -2.90
N THR A 537 17.73 6.87 -2.32
CA THR A 537 18.15 6.06 -1.18
C THR A 537 17.29 6.33 0.05
N GLU A 538 17.36 5.47 1.07
CA GLU A 538 16.60 5.65 2.33
C GLU A 538 16.97 6.96 3.05
N ALA A 539 18.26 7.32 3.06
CA ALA A 539 18.74 8.56 3.66
C ALA A 539 18.22 9.80 2.92
N GLU A 540 18.15 9.73 1.59
CA GLU A 540 17.58 10.79 0.76
C GLU A 540 16.06 10.89 0.94
N THR A 541 15.36 9.75 0.96
CA THR A 541 13.93 9.64 1.26
C THR A 541 13.61 10.30 2.61
N LYS A 542 14.37 9.96 3.66
CA LYS A 542 14.21 10.57 5.00
C LYS A 542 14.45 12.08 5.00
N ARG A 543 15.39 12.58 4.19
CA ARG A 543 15.66 14.01 4.08
C ARG A 543 14.56 14.75 3.32
N VAL A 544 14.03 14.14 2.27
CA VAL A 544 12.92 14.68 1.48
C VAL A 544 11.65 14.69 2.32
N PHE A 545 11.21 13.54 2.82
CA PHE A 545 9.90 13.40 3.47
C PHE A 545 9.92 13.71 4.98
N GLY A 546 11.09 13.95 5.56
CA GLY A 546 11.27 14.25 6.99
C GLY A 546 11.19 13.04 7.92
N ASP A 547 10.86 11.86 7.39
CA ASP A 547 10.84 10.57 8.10
C ASP A 547 11.23 9.44 7.14
N ALA A 548 11.77 8.34 7.68
CA ALA A 548 12.04 7.12 6.92
C ALA A 548 10.75 6.33 6.73
N LEU A 549 10.58 5.69 5.56
CA LEU A 549 9.48 4.74 5.35
C LEU A 549 9.72 3.46 6.15
N PRO A 550 8.66 2.72 6.53
CA PRO A 550 8.80 1.38 7.09
C PRO A 550 9.61 0.45 6.19
N SER A 551 10.42 -0.43 6.79
CA SER A 551 11.03 -1.54 6.05
C SER A 551 9.90 -2.38 5.42
N GLY A 552 9.89 -2.44 4.10
CA GLY A 552 8.83 -3.04 3.28
C GLY A 552 8.09 -2.06 2.38
N LEU A 553 7.96 -0.78 2.76
CA LEU A 553 7.37 0.23 1.88
C LEU A 553 8.48 0.90 1.05
N ARG A 554 8.47 0.64 -0.26
CA ARG A 554 9.32 1.33 -1.23
C ARG A 554 8.48 2.27 -2.08
N LEU A 555 9.05 3.42 -2.37
CA LEU A 555 8.49 4.37 -3.31
C LEU A 555 8.71 3.81 -4.71
N ILE A 556 7.64 3.44 -5.39
CA ILE A 556 7.68 3.08 -6.81
C ILE A 556 7.43 4.39 -7.55
N GLY A 557 8.49 4.96 -8.12
CA GLY A 557 8.48 6.23 -8.84
C GLY A 557 8.88 6.02 -10.28
#